data_AF-A0A7Z9A243-F1
#
_entry.id   AF-A0A7Z9A243-F1
#
_cell.length_a   1.000
_cell.length_b   1.000
_cell.length_c   1.000
_cell.angle_alpha   90.00
_cell.angle_beta   90.00
_cell.angle_gamma   90.00
#
_symmetry.space_group_name_H-M   'P 1'
#
loop_
_entity.id
_entity.type
_entity.pdbx_description
1 polymer ?
#
loop_
_entity_poly.entity_id
_entity_poly.type
_entity_poly.pdbx_seq_one_letter_code
_entity_poly.pdbx_strand_id
1 'polypeptide(L)'
;MGKLLKPNQPRTASLDRFVGALFLVLTVGFVWLLLANYSFQDWAFARHHNTLSWYIRPLMIIPIMVFAFRRSWAGVSGSVFALFTSMVWFPEPAASDRLVNEFLAYEVDFLRGSWTLNKIGFCLLVLSFLVFSLPRHGSITGNFL
;
A
#
# COMPACT_ATOMS: atom_id res chain seq x y z
N MET A 1 23.65 -38.76 15.10
CA MET A 1 22.77 -37.75 15.71
C MET A 1 22.26 -36.82 14.60
N GLY A 2 20.96 -36.86 14.31
CA GLY A 2 20.16 -35.89 13.53
C GLY A 2 20.72 -35.33 12.21
N LYS A 3 20.36 -35.94 11.07
CA LYS A 3 20.26 -35.18 9.81
C LYS A 3 19.18 -34.11 10.03
N LEU A 4 19.60 -32.85 10.21
CA LEU A 4 18.70 -31.70 10.21
C LEU A 4 17.94 -31.73 8.89
N LEU A 5 16.65 -32.08 8.93
CA LEU A 5 15.77 -32.02 7.77
C LEU A 5 15.84 -30.59 7.24
N LYS A 6 16.44 -30.39 6.06
CA LYS A 6 16.35 -29.10 5.35
C LYS A 6 14.86 -28.79 5.23
N PRO A 7 14.40 -27.63 5.71
CA PRO A 7 12.99 -27.28 5.57
C PRO A 7 12.63 -27.35 4.09
N ASN A 8 11.45 -27.88 3.81
CA ASN A 8 10.92 -28.01 2.46
C ASN A 8 10.58 -26.60 1.92
N GLN A 9 11.57 -25.89 1.35
CA GLN A 9 11.51 -24.45 1.04
C GLN A 9 11.02 -24.02 -0.37
N PRO A 10 10.66 -24.86 -1.37
CA PRO A 10 10.23 -24.34 -2.68
C PRO A 10 8.73 -23.96 -2.75
N ARG A 11 7.84 -24.65 -2.01
CA ARG A 11 6.39 -24.43 -2.08
C ARG A 11 5.93 -23.15 -1.36
N THR A 12 6.60 -22.78 -0.26
CA THR A 12 6.26 -21.57 0.51
C THR A 12 6.69 -20.29 -0.21
N ALA A 13 7.84 -20.30 -0.90
CA ALA A 13 8.33 -19.15 -1.66
C ALA A 13 7.51 -18.88 -2.93
N SER A 14 7.03 -19.92 -3.61
CA SER A 14 6.14 -19.78 -4.77
C SER A 14 4.75 -19.27 -4.35
N LEU A 15 4.21 -19.77 -3.24
CA LEU A 15 2.96 -19.26 -2.67
C LEU A 15 3.08 -17.80 -2.20
N ASP A 16 4.16 -17.43 -1.51
CA ASP A 16 4.42 -16.04 -1.06
C ASP A 16 4.43 -15.06 -2.25
N ARG A 17 5.06 -15.44 -3.36
CA ARG A 17 5.05 -14.63 -4.58
C ARG A 17 3.68 -14.57 -5.24
N PHE A 18 2.97 -15.70 -5.31
CA PHE A 18 1.63 -15.74 -5.88
C PHE A 18 0.66 -14.84 -5.10
N VAL A 19 0.64 -14.97 -3.77
CA VAL A 19 -0.18 -14.15 -2.88
C VAL A 19 0.26 -12.68 -2.95
N GLY A 20 1.56 -12.39 -2.99
CA GLY A 20 2.07 -11.04 -3.20
C GLY A 20 1.59 -10.42 -4.51
N ALA A 21 1.70 -11.16 -5.62
CA ALA A 21 1.21 -10.71 -6.93
C ALA A 21 -0.30 -10.46 -6.92
N LEU A 22 -1.08 -11.32 -6.26
CA LEU A 22 -2.51 -11.11 -6.10
C LEU A 22 -2.82 -9.77 -5.40
N PHE A 23 -2.18 -9.49 -4.26
CA PHE A 23 -2.38 -8.21 -3.55
C PHE A 23 -1.91 -7.01 -4.36
N LEU A 24 -0.83 -7.15 -5.14
CA LEU A 24 -0.37 -6.08 -6.03
C LEU A 24 -1.41 -5.79 -7.12
N VAL A 25 -1.95 -6.83 -7.77
CA VAL A 25 -3.02 -6.68 -8.77
C VAL A 25 -4.26 -6.04 -8.14
N LEU A 26 -4.66 -6.46 -6.94
CA LEU A 26 -5.77 -5.84 -6.22
C LEU A 26 -5.50 -4.37 -5.88
N THR A 27 -4.27 -4.03 -5.50
CA THR A 27 -3.87 -2.64 -5.24
C THR A 27 -3.97 -1.80 -6.50
N VAL A 28 -3.42 -2.28 -7.63
CA VAL A 28 -3.51 -1.59 -8.92
C VAL A 28 -4.96 -1.43 -9.36
N GLY A 29 -5.77 -2.49 -9.22
CA GLY A 29 -7.20 -2.44 -9.54
C GLY A 29 -7.96 -1.44 -8.68
N PHE A 30 -7.68 -1.38 -7.37
CA PHE A 30 -8.27 -0.42 -6.45
C PHE A 30 -7.88 1.03 -6.80
N VAL A 31 -6.59 1.29 -7.03
CA VAL A 31 -6.10 2.62 -7.44
C VAL A 31 -6.69 3.02 -8.79
N TRP A 32 -6.75 2.09 -9.75
CA TRP A 32 -7.37 2.35 -11.05
C TRP A 32 -8.85 2.69 -10.89
N LEU A 33 -9.61 1.92 -10.09
CA LEU A 33 -11.02 2.20 -9.82
C LEU A 33 -11.20 3.57 -9.15
N LEU A 34 -10.32 3.91 -8.21
CA LEU A 34 -10.31 5.21 -7.52
C LEU A 34 -10.07 6.39 -8.48
N LEU A 35 -9.19 6.23 -9.46
CA LEU A 35 -8.83 7.30 -10.39
C LEU A 35 -9.75 7.38 -11.62
N ALA A 36 -10.31 6.25 -12.06
CA ALA A 36 -11.10 6.17 -13.29
C ALA A 36 -12.63 6.31 -13.07
N ASN A 37 -13.13 6.13 -11.84
CA ASN A 37 -14.56 6.20 -11.54
C ASN A 37 -14.84 7.27 -10.48
N TYR A 38 -15.39 8.41 -10.92
CA TYR A 38 -15.68 9.53 -10.03
C TYR A 38 -16.72 9.21 -8.95
N SER A 39 -17.74 8.40 -9.24
CA SER A 39 -18.73 8.00 -8.24
C SER A 39 -18.10 7.15 -7.12
N PHE A 40 -17.20 6.23 -7.48
CA PHE A 40 -16.43 5.46 -6.50
C PHE A 40 -15.46 6.34 -5.72
N GLN A 41 -14.82 7.30 -6.40
CA GLN A 41 -13.95 8.28 -5.76
C GLN A 41 -14.70 9.14 -4.74
N ASP A 42 -15.85 9.70 -5.10
CA ASP A 42 -16.67 10.52 -4.19
C ASP A 42 -17.10 9.70 -2.96
N TRP A 43 -17.54 8.46 -3.17
CA TRP A 43 -17.90 7.52 -2.08
C TRP A 43 -16.72 7.20 -1.16
N ALA A 44 -15.53 7.03 -1.72
CA ALA A 44 -14.32 6.75 -0.96
C ALA A 44 -13.83 7.98 -0.19
N PHE A 45 -13.86 9.16 -0.82
CA PHE A 45 -13.45 10.42 -0.19
C PHE A 45 -14.41 10.84 0.93
N ALA A 46 -15.72 10.59 0.81
CA ALA A 46 -16.68 10.78 1.90
C ALA A 46 -16.26 10.04 3.18
N ARG A 47 -15.76 8.80 3.05
CA ARG A 47 -15.23 8.00 4.17
C ARG A 47 -13.83 8.44 4.60
N HIS A 48 -13.01 8.90 3.67
CA HIS A 48 -11.66 9.39 3.94
C HIS A 48 -11.64 10.63 4.86
N HIS A 49 -12.75 11.38 4.95
CA HIS A 49 -12.92 12.45 5.94
C HIS A 49 -12.79 11.95 7.39
N ASN A 50 -12.95 10.64 7.63
CA ASN A 50 -12.74 10.05 8.93
C ASN A 50 -11.24 10.00 9.27
N THR A 51 -10.82 10.79 10.26
CA THR A 51 -9.42 10.91 10.68
C THR A 51 -8.83 9.62 11.25
N LEU A 52 -9.65 8.64 11.65
CA LEU A 52 -9.17 7.29 12.00
C LEU A 52 -8.44 6.63 10.82
N SER A 53 -8.91 6.86 9.59
CA SER A 53 -8.23 6.39 8.38
C SER A 53 -6.86 7.06 8.17
N TRP A 54 -6.63 8.23 8.76
CA TRP A 54 -5.36 8.93 8.69
C TRP A 54 -4.38 8.40 9.73
N TYR A 55 -4.84 8.09 10.95
CA TYR A 55 -3.98 7.52 11.98
C TYR A 55 -3.54 6.10 11.66
N ILE A 56 -4.39 5.31 11.01
CA ILE A 56 -4.02 3.95 10.60
C ILE A 56 -2.98 3.94 9.46
N ARG A 57 -2.88 5.00 8.65
CA ARG A 57 -1.92 5.05 7.52
C ARG A 57 -0.46 4.95 7.99
N PRO A 58 0.04 5.83 8.90
CA PRO A 58 1.38 5.65 9.48
C PRO A 58 1.56 4.32 10.19
N LEU A 59 0.50 3.81 10.84
CA LEU A 59 0.55 2.51 11.49
C LEU A 59 0.78 1.36 10.49
N MET A 60 0.19 1.44 9.29
CA MET A 60 0.37 0.46 8.20
C MET A 60 1.75 0.53 7.54
N ILE A 61 2.54 1.59 7.76
CA ILE A 61 3.94 1.64 7.31
C ILE A 61 4.80 0.67 8.12
N ILE A 62 4.50 0.46 9.40
CA ILE A 62 5.24 -0.45 10.28
C ILE A 62 5.24 -1.90 9.75
N PRO A 63 4.08 -2.53 9.43
CA PRO A 63 4.08 -3.88 8.86
C PRO A 63 4.75 -3.93 7.49
N ILE A 64 4.65 -2.88 6.65
CA ILE A 64 5.43 -2.80 5.39
C ILE A 64 6.92 -2.93 5.68
N MET A 65 7.45 -2.15 6.63
CA MET A 65 8.86 -2.19 7.02
C MET A 65 9.27 -3.55 7.59
N VAL A 66 8.47 -4.13 8.48
CA VAL A 66 8.75 -5.45 9.09
C VAL A 66 8.77 -6.56 8.04
N PHE A 67 7.80 -6.61 7.13
CA PHE A 67 7.75 -7.63 6.09
C PHE A 67 8.80 -7.42 5.00
N ALA A 68 9.18 -6.17 4.71
CA ALA A 68 10.30 -5.86 3.84
C ALA A 68 11.62 -6.36 4.45
N PHE A 69 11.84 -6.13 5.75
CA PHE A 69 13.00 -6.67 6.49
C PHE A 69 13.01 -8.21 6.46
N ARG A 70 11.85 -8.85 6.65
CA ARG A 70 11.68 -10.30 6.56
C ARG A 70 11.65 -10.86 5.13
N ARG A 71 11.82 -10.03 4.10
CA ARG A 71 11.83 -10.39 2.68
C ARG A 71 10.57 -11.15 2.20
N SER A 72 9.39 -10.89 2.77
CA SER A 72 8.13 -11.52 2.34
C SER A 72 7.40 -10.67 1.31
N TRP A 73 7.16 -11.23 0.12
CA TRP A 73 6.39 -10.56 -0.94
C TRP A 73 4.92 -10.43 -0.58
N ALA A 74 4.32 -11.47 0.00
CA ALA A 74 2.93 -11.44 0.43
C ALA A 74 2.71 -10.40 1.52
N GLY A 75 3.60 -10.35 2.52
CA GLY A 75 3.50 -9.41 3.63
C GLY A 75 3.63 -7.95 3.20
N VAL A 76 4.60 -7.62 2.35
CA VAL A 76 4.77 -6.26 1.82
C VAL A 76 3.56 -5.87 0.98
N SER A 77 3.17 -6.68 0.00
CA SER A 77 2.10 -6.35 -0.94
C SER A 77 0.74 -6.27 -0.23
N GLY A 78 0.47 -7.18 0.72
CA GLY A 78 -0.75 -7.14 1.53
C GLY A 78 -0.82 -5.91 2.45
N SER A 79 0.31 -5.49 3.02
CA SER A 79 0.35 -4.28 3.85
C SER A 79 0.19 -3.00 3.03
N VAL A 80 0.75 -2.95 1.81
CA VAL A 80 0.51 -1.86 0.84
C VAL A 80 -0.96 -1.82 0.44
N PHE A 81 -1.56 -2.97 0.14
CA PHE A 81 -2.99 -3.05 -0.17
C PHE A 81 -3.85 -2.55 1.00
N ALA A 82 -3.52 -2.93 2.23
CA ALA A 82 -4.18 -2.44 3.43
C ALA A 82 -4.04 -0.92 3.60
N LEU A 83 -2.84 -0.37 3.34
CA LEU A 83 -2.58 1.07 3.39
C LEU A 83 -3.47 1.85 2.41
N PHE A 84 -3.61 1.40 1.17
CA PHE A 84 -4.46 2.07 0.18
C PHE A 84 -5.95 1.92 0.51
N THR A 85 -6.39 0.72 0.91
CA THR A 85 -7.81 0.47 1.21
C THR A 85 -8.26 1.08 2.53
N SER A 86 -7.35 1.46 3.43
CA SER A 86 -7.69 1.99 4.75
C SER A 86 -8.59 3.24 4.71
N MET A 87 -8.57 3.98 3.59
CA MET A 87 -9.42 5.15 3.40
C MET A 87 -10.92 4.85 3.42
N VAL A 88 -11.33 3.60 3.17
CA VAL A 88 -12.74 3.20 3.11
C VAL A 88 -13.17 2.24 4.22
N TRP A 89 -12.28 1.94 5.17
CA TRP A 89 -12.58 1.00 6.26
C TRP A 89 -13.55 1.57 7.29
N PHE A 90 -13.58 2.90 7.43
CA PHE A 90 -14.39 3.59 8.40
C PHE A 90 -15.62 4.24 7.75
N PRO A 91 -16.73 4.42 8.49
CA PRO A 91 -17.90 5.10 7.98
C PRO A 91 -17.62 6.60 7.79
N GLU A 92 -18.44 7.22 6.94
CA GLU A 92 -18.50 8.67 6.78
C GLU A 92 -18.76 9.34 8.14
N PRO A 93 -17.94 10.32 8.55
CA PRO A 93 -18.10 10.98 9.83
C PRO A 93 -19.34 11.89 9.83
N ALA A 94 -20.06 11.94 10.96
CA ALA A 94 -21.22 12.83 11.10
C ALA A 94 -20.85 14.32 11.11
N ALA A 95 -19.61 14.64 11.49
CA ALA A 95 -19.02 15.97 11.43
C ALA A 95 -17.55 15.85 11.04
N SER A 96 -17.11 16.65 10.07
CA SER A 96 -15.71 16.76 9.66
C SER A 96 -15.16 18.13 10.07
N ASP A 97 -13.91 18.15 10.52
CA ASP A 97 -13.19 19.38 10.82
C ASP A 97 -12.94 20.18 9.52
N ARG A 98 -12.97 21.51 9.62
CA ARG A 98 -12.73 22.42 8.49
C ARG A 98 -11.39 22.14 7.81
N LEU A 99 -10.34 21.89 8.60
CA LEU A 99 -9.00 21.61 8.06
C LEU A 99 -8.97 20.32 7.24
N VAL A 100 -9.73 19.30 7.67
CA VAL A 100 -9.86 18.03 6.94
C VAL A 100 -10.55 18.26 5.59
N ASN A 101 -11.62 19.06 5.58
CA ASN A 101 -12.34 19.40 4.35
C ASN A 101 -11.46 20.17 3.36
N GLU A 102 -10.72 21.17 3.83
CA GLU A 102 -9.81 21.96 3.00
C GLU A 102 -8.68 21.09 2.39
N PHE A 103 -8.11 20.17 3.18
CA PHE A 103 -7.10 19.23 2.69
C PHE A 103 -7.67 18.25 1.65
N LEU A 104 -8.85 17.69 1.89
CA LEU A 104 -9.46 16.72 0.96
C LEU A 104 -9.90 17.39 -0.34
N ALA A 105 -10.40 18.62 -0.28
CA ALA A 105 -10.71 19.39 -1.48
C ALA A 105 -9.46 19.57 -2.35
N TYR A 106 -8.34 19.95 -1.74
CA TYR A 106 -7.05 20.01 -2.43
C TYR A 106 -6.63 18.67 -3.03
N GLU A 107 -6.79 17.55 -2.29
CA GLU A 107 -6.43 16.22 -2.79
C GLU A 107 -7.29 15.80 -3.99
N VAL A 108 -8.60 16.04 -3.96
CA VAL A 108 -9.50 15.77 -5.08
C VAL A 108 -9.12 16.61 -6.30
N ASP A 109 -8.84 17.90 -6.11
CA ASP A 109 -8.39 18.80 -7.18
C ASP A 109 -7.06 18.34 -7.77
N PHE A 110 -6.12 17.87 -6.93
CA PHE A 110 -4.86 17.30 -7.39
C PHE A 110 -5.08 16.02 -8.21
N LEU A 111 -5.96 15.12 -7.76
CA LEU A 111 -6.24 13.86 -8.44
C LEU A 111 -6.97 14.06 -9.78
N ARG A 112 -7.98 14.94 -9.82
CA ARG A 112 -8.80 15.23 -11.03
C ARG A 112 -8.14 16.24 -11.97
N GLY A 113 -7.23 17.06 -11.44
CA GLY A 113 -6.51 18.06 -12.22
C GLY A 113 -5.56 17.48 -13.25
N SER A 114 -5.11 18.34 -14.16
CA SER A 114 -4.18 18.02 -15.24
C SER A 114 -2.86 17.43 -14.76
N TRP A 115 -2.21 16.63 -15.61
CA TRP A 115 -0.88 16.07 -15.35
C TRP A 115 0.20 17.15 -15.41
N THR A 116 0.51 17.74 -14.26
CA THR A 116 1.63 18.67 -14.10
C THR A 116 2.94 17.91 -13.83
N LEU A 117 4.09 18.56 -14.06
CA LEU A 117 5.41 17.98 -13.75
C LEU A 117 5.52 17.56 -12.27
N ASN A 118 4.93 18.35 -11.36
CA ASN A 118 4.91 18.02 -9.93
C ASN A 118 4.13 16.73 -9.65
N LYS A 119 2.96 16.55 -10.28
CA LYS A 119 2.14 15.33 -10.16
C LYS A 119 2.90 14.11 -10.67
N ILE A 120 3.57 14.25 -11.81
CA ILE A 120 4.40 13.18 -12.39
C ILE A 120 5.56 12.82 -11.45
N GLY A 121 6.29 13.82 -10.96
CA GLY A 121 7.41 13.62 -10.03
C GLY A 121 6.97 12.93 -8.74
N PHE A 122 5.84 13.34 -8.17
CA PHE A 122 5.26 12.69 -6.99
C PHE A 122 4.88 11.23 -7.25
N CYS A 123 4.20 10.93 -8.38
CA CYS A 123 3.88 9.56 -8.75
C CYS A 123 5.14 8.69 -8.90
N LEU A 124 6.19 9.21 -9.56
CA LEU A 124 7.46 8.51 -9.70
C LEU A 124 8.14 8.24 -8.35
N LEU A 125 8.07 9.17 -7.40
CA LEU A 125 8.60 8.98 -6.05
C LEU A 125 7.89 7.85 -5.32
N VAL A 126 6.54 7.84 -5.33
CA VAL A 126 5.73 6.78 -4.70
C VAL A 126 6.02 5.42 -5.34
N LEU A 127 6.08 5.35 -6.67
CA LEU A 127 6.42 4.13 -7.40
C LEU A 127 7.83 3.64 -7.05
N SER A 128 8.79 4.55 -6.95
CA SER A 128 10.17 4.23 -6.57
C SER A 128 10.24 3.63 -5.17
N PHE A 129 9.51 4.20 -4.21
CA PHE A 129 9.41 3.66 -2.84
C PHE A 129 8.82 2.25 -2.81
N LEU A 130 7.73 2.01 -3.54
CA LEU A 130 7.08 0.70 -3.62
C LEU A 130 8.00 -0.34 -4.25
N VAL A 131 8.65 0.00 -5.37
CA VAL A 131 9.62 -0.89 -6.05
C VAL A 131 10.82 -1.18 -5.16
N PHE A 132 11.30 -0.20 -4.39
CA PHE A 132 12.43 -0.39 -3.47
C PHE A 132 12.06 -1.27 -2.27
N SER A 133 10.81 -1.19 -1.81
CA SER A 133 10.30 -1.98 -0.68
C SER A 133 10.12 -3.46 -1.03
N LEU A 134 9.99 -3.79 -2.32
CA LEU A 134 9.89 -5.18 -2.77
C LEU A 134 11.21 -5.93 -2.58
N PRO A 135 11.17 -7.15 -2.02
CA PRO A 135 12.37 -7.95 -1.86
C PRO A 135 13.06 -8.25 -3.21
N ARG A 136 14.24 -7.69 -3.44
CA ARG A 136 15.05 -7.99 -4.63
C ARG A 136 15.66 -9.39 -4.56
N HIS A 137 15.57 -10.13 -5.66
CA HIS A 137 16.22 -11.43 -5.80
C HIS A 137 17.72 -11.21 -6.04
N GLY A 138 18.56 -11.65 -5.08
CA GLY A 138 20.01 -11.64 -5.25
C GLY A 138 20.84 -10.77 -4.29
N SER A 139 20.53 -10.71 -2.99
CA SER A 139 21.57 -10.37 -1.99
C SER A 139 22.05 -11.66 -1.32
N ILE A 140 23.29 -11.99 -1.66
CA ILE A 140 24.19 -12.97 -1.06
C ILE A 140 23.88 -13.24 0.42
N THR A 141 23.83 -14.52 0.77
CA THR A 141 24.04 -15.04 2.13
C THR A 141 25.23 -14.33 2.79
N GLY A 142 24.96 -13.46 3.75
CA GLY A 142 25.99 -12.86 4.60
C GLY A 142 25.38 -12.68 5.98
N ASN A 143 25.93 -13.40 6.95
CA ASN A 143 25.56 -13.40 8.36
C ASN A 143 25.22 -11.99 8.87
N PHE A 144 23.99 -11.81 9.35
CA PHE A 144 23.73 -10.86 10.42
C PHE A 144 23.73 -11.67 11.71
N LEU A 145 24.92 -11.77 12.30
CA LEU A 145 25.06 -11.76 13.75
C LEU A 145 24.64 -10.36 14.24
#